data_AF-A0A844FXS7-F1
#
_entry.id   AF-A0A844FXS7-F1
#
_cell.length_a   1.000
_cell.length_b   1.000
_cell.length_c   1.000
_cell.angle_alpha   90.00
_cell.angle_beta   90.00
_cell.angle_gamma   90.00
#
_symmetry.space_group_name_H-M   'P 1'
#
loop_
_entity.id
_entity.type
_entity.pdbx_description
1 polymer ?
#
loop_
_entity_poly.entity_id
_entity_poly.type
_entity_poly.pdbx_seq_one_letter_code
_entity_poly.pdbx_strand_id
1 'polypeptide(L)'
;MENTGVASRMKTFNRGVKAAIMHVLDQEGLNILWNVDAFEEKINSYSLDYYEECYEMTEAVKSGLFDTLILNRHIPIRDHVDMLCDFLEIEVNEALFMLGLSWDIVNEIDWDIEILNLDEAMKNAREHEKIRDLHVAALAYYDGVGVPQDYETAYHLFEELEYMGDDEAYYYLGMMNEEGNGVEMDREKAIHYYRLGANLNENECFYALGKVYLEDGHVEEAMNQLVESEDPRSYGLLGTIYEDQNNFVEAYQHYHKGACEYDALSLYRLGRLYQEGLGVEQDLSETIKYYSYAYYLGHQEAMLALAHMYALGEGMEVNAKFAHDLYEQYHESVGNEYENL
;
A
#
# COMPACT_ATOMS: atom_id res chain seq x y z
N MET A 1 35.10 11.18 18.98
CA MET A 1 34.90 9.73 19.20
C MET A 1 33.78 9.62 20.20
N GLU A 2 32.59 9.11 19.93
CA GLU A 2 31.94 8.50 18.76
C GLU A 2 30.47 8.80 19.03
N ASN A 3 29.78 9.44 18.10
CA ASN A 3 28.31 9.42 18.07
C ASN A 3 27.87 9.60 16.62
N THR A 4 28.41 8.74 15.75
CA THR A 4 27.75 8.38 14.50
C THR A 4 26.89 7.17 14.81
N GLY A 5 25.82 7.41 15.59
CA GLY A 5 24.77 6.43 15.76
C GLY A 5 24.14 6.25 14.39
N VAL A 6 24.38 5.07 13.81
CA VAL A 6 23.67 4.44 12.69
C VAL A 6 22.52 5.31 12.18
N ALA A 7 22.82 6.25 11.27
CA ALA A 7 21.81 6.63 10.30
C ALA A 7 21.65 5.35 9.48
N SER A 8 20.52 4.64 9.65
CA SER A 8 20.18 3.52 8.78
C SER A 8 20.39 4.02 7.35
N ARG A 9 21.31 3.37 6.62
CA ARG A 9 21.60 3.82 5.27
C ARG A 9 20.35 3.54 4.47
N MET A 10 19.68 4.59 4.04
CA MET A 10 18.53 4.48 3.16
C MET A 10 18.87 3.59 1.96
N LYS A 11 17.97 2.67 1.63
CA LYS A 11 18.15 1.69 0.55
C LYS A 11 17.36 2.14 -0.67
N THR A 12 17.93 1.97 -1.85
CA THR A 12 17.18 2.09 -3.11
C THR A 12 16.58 0.74 -3.48
N PHE A 13 15.41 0.72 -4.11
CA PHE A 13 14.93 -0.49 -4.76
C PHE A 13 15.87 -0.83 -5.92
N ASN A 14 16.60 -1.92 -5.76
CA ASN A 14 17.62 -2.30 -6.70
C ASN A 14 17.02 -3.14 -7.83
N ARG A 15 16.97 -2.56 -9.04
CA ARG A 15 16.35 -3.21 -10.21
C ARG A 15 16.97 -4.55 -10.57
N GLY A 16 18.29 -4.67 -10.43
CA GLY A 16 19.00 -5.92 -10.70
C GLY A 16 18.56 -7.03 -9.74
N VAL A 17 18.34 -6.68 -8.47
CA VAL A 17 17.84 -7.60 -7.45
C VAL A 17 16.40 -7.98 -7.71
N LYS A 18 15.52 -7.01 -7.97
CA LYS A 18 14.11 -7.27 -8.32
C LYS A 18 14.03 -8.23 -9.51
N ALA A 19 14.73 -7.94 -10.60
CA ALA A 19 14.75 -8.79 -11.80
C ALA A 19 15.29 -10.20 -11.52
N ALA A 20 16.30 -10.34 -10.65
CA ALA A 20 16.82 -11.65 -10.25
C ALA A 20 15.78 -12.44 -9.42
N ILE A 21 15.09 -11.79 -8.48
CA ILE A 21 14.04 -12.42 -7.67
C ILE A 21 12.87 -12.85 -8.56
N MET A 22 12.39 -11.95 -9.42
CA MET A 22 11.35 -12.25 -10.40
C MET A 22 11.73 -13.45 -11.26
N HIS A 23 12.96 -13.50 -11.76
CA HIS A 23 13.45 -14.63 -12.54
C HIS A 23 13.51 -15.94 -11.73
N VAL A 24 13.93 -15.90 -10.47
CA VAL A 24 13.96 -17.07 -9.57
C VAL A 24 12.55 -17.59 -9.30
N LEU A 25 11.57 -16.69 -9.14
CA LEU A 25 10.18 -17.04 -8.88
C LEU A 25 9.52 -17.61 -10.15
N ASP A 26 9.65 -16.95 -11.29
CA ASP A 26 9.01 -17.32 -12.57
C ASP A 26 9.52 -18.65 -13.16
N GLN A 27 10.83 -18.88 -13.19
CA GLN A 27 11.40 -20.01 -13.97
C GLN A 27 11.32 -21.38 -13.28
N GLU A 28 10.97 -21.44 -12.00
CA GLU A 28 11.16 -22.65 -11.18
C GLU A 28 9.87 -23.19 -10.57
N GLY A 29 8.71 -22.61 -10.89
CA GLY A 29 7.40 -23.07 -10.40
C GLY A 29 7.29 -23.03 -8.87
N LEU A 30 8.01 -22.10 -8.23
CA LEU A 30 7.99 -21.89 -6.78
C LEU A 30 6.80 -21.05 -6.31
N ASN A 31 5.90 -20.70 -7.24
CA ASN A 31 4.79 -19.76 -7.11
C ASN A 31 3.69 -20.27 -6.15
N ILE A 32 3.73 -21.54 -5.74
CA ILE A 32 2.58 -22.19 -5.08
C ILE A 32 2.94 -22.79 -3.70
N LEU A 33 4.18 -23.18 -3.45
CA LEU A 33 4.62 -23.75 -2.17
C LEU A 33 6.10 -23.42 -1.98
N TRP A 34 6.40 -22.39 -1.20
CA TRP A 34 7.74 -21.89 -0.94
C TRP A 34 8.68 -23.01 -0.50
N ASN A 35 9.49 -23.51 -1.43
CA ASN A 35 10.72 -24.20 -1.03
C ASN A 35 11.73 -23.11 -0.66
N VAL A 36 11.58 -22.59 0.55
CA VAL A 36 12.39 -21.50 1.10
C VAL A 36 13.88 -21.81 0.98
N ASP A 37 14.28 -23.06 1.23
CA ASP A 37 15.66 -23.50 1.10
C ASP A 37 16.16 -23.39 -0.36
N ALA A 38 15.34 -23.79 -1.33
CA ALA A 38 15.68 -23.68 -2.76
C ALA A 38 15.68 -22.23 -3.25
N PHE A 39 14.78 -21.38 -2.74
CA PHE A 39 14.78 -19.95 -3.00
C PHE A 39 16.06 -19.31 -2.46
N GLU A 40 16.40 -19.56 -1.19
CA GLU A 40 17.59 -19.05 -0.52
C GLU A 40 18.87 -19.48 -1.24
N GLU A 41 19.00 -20.75 -1.64
CA GLU A 41 20.16 -21.23 -2.39
C GLU A 41 20.32 -20.47 -3.73
N LYS A 42 19.23 -20.29 -4.47
CA LYS A 42 19.25 -19.63 -5.78
C LYS A 42 19.48 -18.14 -5.68
N ILE A 43 18.76 -17.42 -4.83
CA ILE A 43 18.92 -15.97 -4.71
C ILE A 43 20.32 -15.61 -4.21
N ASN A 44 20.90 -16.44 -3.34
CA ASN A 44 22.29 -16.30 -2.91
C ASN A 44 23.30 -16.58 -4.05
N SER A 45 22.95 -17.33 -5.09
CA SER A 45 23.82 -17.49 -6.27
C SER A 45 23.90 -16.21 -7.13
N TYR A 46 22.91 -15.33 -7.03
CA TYR A 46 22.90 -13.99 -7.65
C TYR A 46 23.54 -12.91 -6.76
N SER A 47 23.95 -13.24 -5.53
CA SER A 47 24.34 -12.29 -4.47
C SER A 47 25.69 -11.60 -4.60
N LEU A 48 26.47 -11.83 -5.67
CA LEU A 48 27.86 -11.36 -5.73
C LEU A 48 28.01 -9.84 -5.58
N ASP A 49 26.99 -9.06 -5.95
CA ASP A 49 26.96 -7.60 -5.81
C ASP A 49 25.85 -7.07 -4.86
N TYR A 50 24.92 -7.92 -4.39
CA TYR A 50 23.67 -7.51 -3.71
C TYR A 50 23.26 -8.42 -2.55
N TYR A 51 24.24 -8.88 -1.78
CA TYR A 51 24.03 -9.85 -0.69
C TYR A 51 22.99 -9.40 0.34
N GLU A 52 22.94 -8.10 0.67
CA GLU A 52 22.05 -7.58 1.71
C GLU A 52 20.58 -7.61 1.25
N GLU A 53 20.26 -7.10 0.06
CA GLU A 53 18.88 -7.14 -0.44
C GLU A 53 18.40 -8.58 -0.69
N CYS A 54 19.27 -9.47 -1.18
CA CYS A 54 18.95 -10.89 -1.34
C CYS A 54 18.65 -11.58 0.01
N TYR A 55 19.40 -11.24 1.06
CA TYR A 55 19.17 -11.75 2.41
C TYR A 55 17.83 -11.26 2.96
N GLU A 56 17.54 -9.97 2.85
CA GLU A 56 16.27 -9.40 3.30
C GLU A 56 15.07 -10.06 2.63
N MET A 57 15.15 -10.33 1.33
CA MET A 57 14.07 -11.01 0.59
C MET A 57 13.92 -12.47 1.02
N THR A 58 15.01 -13.13 1.39
CA THR A 58 14.95 -14.47 1.99
C THR A 58 14.21 -14.43 3.34
N GLU A 59 14.50 -13.44 4.19
CA GLU A 59 13.85 -13.26 5.48
C GLU A 59 12.37 -12.84 5.33
N ALA A 60 12.04 -12.02 4.33
CA ALA A 60 10.65 -11.68 3.97
C ALA A 60 9.85 -12.95 3.64
N VAL A 61 10.39 -13.83 2.80
CA VAL A 61 9.75 -15.12 2.49
C VAL A 61 9.63 -16.00 3.74
N LYS A 62 10.68 -16.12 4.56
CA LYS A 62 10.66 -16.90 5.82
C LYS A 62 9.64 -16.41 6.83
N SER A 63 9.41 -15.10 6.89
CA SER A 63 8.43 -14.48 7.80
C SER A 63 6.97 -14.73 7.40
N GLY A 64 6.72 -15.24 6.18
CA GLY A 64 5.38 -15.37 5.62
C GLY A 64 4.83 -14.06 5.05
N LEU A 65 5.66 -13.02 4.91
CA LEU A 65 5.23 -11.73 4.37
C LEU A 65 4.56 -11.89 3.00
N PHE A 66 5.19 -12.62 2.08
CA PHE A 66 4.63 -12.84 0.75
C PHE A 66 3.26 -13.54 0.80
N ASP A 67 3.09 -14.56 1.65
CA ASP A 67 1.79 -15.22 1.84
C ASP A 67 0.72 -14.23 2.32
N THR A 68 1.07 -13.34 3.25
CA THR A 68 0.15 -12.33 3.75
C THR A 68 -0.19 -11.29 2.68
N LEU A 69 0.77 -10.87 1.85
CA LEU A 69 0.54 -9.92 0.75
C LEU A 69 -0.26 -10.52 -0.41
N ILE A 70 -0.20 -11.83 -0.61
CA ILE A 70 -0.97 -12.51 -1.65
C ILE A 70 -2.39 -12.80 -1.15
N LEU A 71 -2.53 -13.37 0.05
CA LEU A 71 -3.79 -13.95 0.53
C LEU A 71 -4.57 -13.05 1.50
N ASN A 72 -3.94 -12.06 2.11
CA ASN A 72 -4.52 -11.22 3.16
C ASN A 72 -4.22 -9.74 2.94
N ARG A 73 -4.48 -9.24 1.73
CA ARG A 73 -4.23 -7.83 1.31
C ARG A 73 -4.98 -6.78 2.14
N HIS A 74 -6.02 -7.19 2.86
CA HIS A 74 -6.80 -6.33 3.76
C HIS A 74 -6.11 -6.10 5.12
N ILE A 75 -5.01 -6.80 5.42
CA ILE A 75 -4.24 -6.54 6.65
C ILE A 75 -3.62 -5.13 6.53
N PRO A 76 -3.79 -4.26 7.55
CA PRO A 76 -3.15 -2.95 7.55
C PRO A 76 -1.63 -3.02 7.40
N ILE A 77 -1.06 -2.07 6.66
CA ILE A 77 0.40 -1.92 6.48
C ILE A 77 1.13 -1.94 7.84
N ARG A 78 0.54 -1.28 8.83
CA ARG A 78 1.07 -1.23 10.20
C ARG A 78 1.24 -2.61 10.82
N ASP A 79 0.29 -3.52 10.63
CA ASP A 79 0.36 -4.87 11.19
C ASP A 79 1.45 -5.71 10.51
N HIS A 80 1.69 -5.51 9.20
CA HIS A 80 2.83 -6.12 8.52
C HIS A 80 4.17 -5.59 9.05
N VAL A 81 4.28 -4.28 9.26
CA VAL A 81 5.49 -3.65 9.80
C VAL A 81 5.77 -4.14 11.22
N ASP A 82 4.77 -4.12 12.10
CA ASP A 82 4.89 -4.57 13.49
C ASP A 82 5.28 -6.07 13.52
N MET A 83 4.69 -6.90 12.67
CA MET A 83 5.05 -8.32 12.51
C MET A 83 6.52 -8.52 12.11
N LEU A 84 7.01 -7.78 11.10
CA LEU A 84 8.39 -7.89 10.64
C LEU A 84 9.38 -7.41 11.69
N CYS A 85 9.10 -6.28 12.34
CA CYS A 85 9.93 -5.74 13.42
C CYS A 85 10.05 -6.73 14.58
N ASP A 86 8.93 -7.35 15.01
CA ASP A 86 8.92 -8.30 16.11
C ASP A 86 9.57 -9.64 15.74
N PHE A 87 9.32 -10.16 14.54
CA PHE A 87 9.80 -11.46 14.12
C PHE A 87 11.29 -11.46 13.75
N LEU A 88 11.78 -10.39 13.11
CA LEU A 88 13.16 -10.29 12.61
C LEU A 88 14.06 -9.42 13.50
N GLU A 89 13.51 -8.76 14.52
CA GLU A 89 14.23 -7.80 15.38
C GLU A 89 14.87 -6.63 14.59
N ILE A 90 14.17 -6.11 13.58
CA ILE A 90 14.61 -5.03 12.69
C ILE A 90 13.90 -3.70 12.98
N GLU A 91 14.47 -2.57 12.53
CA GLU A 91 13.79 -1.27 12.67
C GLU A 91 12.70 -1.09 11.60
N VAL A 92 11.81 -0.14 11.84
CA VAL A 92 10.66 0.17 10.97
C VAL A 92 11.10 0.50 9.54
N ASN A 93 12.23 1.16 9.38
CA ASN A 93 12.78 1.53 8.09
C ASN A 93 13.09 0.30 7.21
N GLU A 94 13.73 -0.71 7.78
CA GLU A 94 14.03 -1.98 7.12
C GLU A 94 12.75 -2.78 6.85
N ALA A 95 11.82 -2.82 7.81
CA ALA A 95 10.52 -3.47 7.63
C ALA A 95 9.72 -2.86 6.47
N LEU A 96 9.66 -1.52 6.38
CA LEU A 96 8.99 -0.82 5.28
C LEU A 96 9.69 -1.05 3.93
N PHE A 97 11.03 -1.06 3.90
CA PHE A 97 11.78 -1.40 2.69
C PHE A 97 11.43 -2.83 2.22
N MET A 98 11.45 -3.80 3.14
CA MET A 98 11.10 -5.19 2.84
C MET A 98 9.67 -5.32 2.34
N LEU A 99 8.74 -4.63 2.99
CA LEU A 99 7.32 -4.60 2.62
C LEU A 99 7.12 -4.01 1.23
N GLY A 100 7.71 -2.84 0.96
CA GLY A 100 7.63 -2.16 -0.33
C GLY A 100 8.17 -3.00 -1.48
N LEU A 101 9.36 -3.59 -1.32
CA LEU A 101 9.95 -4.45 -2.35
C LEU A 101 9.12 -5.72 -2.56
N SER A 102 8.64 -6.34 -1.47
CA SER A 102 7.82 -7.55 -1.57
C SER A 102 6.48 -7.28 -2.24
N TRP A 103 5.84 -6.14 -1.93
CA TRP A 103 4.58 -5.71 -2.57
C TRP A 103 4.76 -5.48 -4.07
N ASP A 104 5.83 -4.78 -4.44
CA ASP A 104 6.19 -4.52 -5.83
C ASP A 104 6.45 -5.82 -6.61
N ILE A 105 7.13 -6.81 -6.00
CA ILE A 105 7.33 -8.14 -6.60
C ILE A 105 6.01 -8.91 -6.71
N VAL A 106 5.21 -8.95 -5.64
CA VAL A 106 3.96 -9.71 -5.59
C VAL A 106 2.97 -9.23 -6.66
N ASN A 107 2.93 -7.94 -6.96
CA ASN A 107 2.01 -7.42 -7.98
C ASN A 107 2.51 -7.56 -9.42
N GLU A 108 3.79 -7.86 -9.65
CA GLU A 108 4.30 -8.13 -10.99
C GLU A 108 4.20 -9.62 -11.39
N ILE A 109 4.04 -10.51 -10.41
CA ILE A 109 3.96 -11.95 -10.66
C ILE A 109 2.51 -12.34 -10.93
N ASP A 110 2.29 -13.00 -12.06
CA ASP A 110 1.07 -13.75 -12.30
C ASP A 110 1.13 -15.05 -11.48
N TRP A 111 0.54 -15.01 -10.28
CA TRP A 111 0.48 -16.14 -9.39
C TRP A 111 -0.49 -17.17 -9.97
N ASP A 112 0.02 -18.25 -10.57
CA ASP A 112 -0.75 -19.43 -10.99
C ASP A 112 -1.25 -20.22 -9.75
N ILE A 113 -1.97 -19.54 -8.86
CA ILE A 113 -2.67 -20.10 -7.74
C ILE A 113 -4.04 -20.48 -8.25
N GLU A 114 -4.46 -21.73 -8.01
CA GLU A 114 -5.81 -22.18 -8.29
C GLU A 114 -6.52 -22.45 -6.95
N ILE A 115 -7.62 -21.74 -6.68
CA ILE A 115 -8.49 -22.07 -5.55
C ILE A 115 -9.32 -23.30 -5.91
N LEU A 116 -8.81 -24.47 -5.56
CA LEU A 116 -9.47 -25.74 -5.83
C LEU A 116 -10.83 -25.81 -5.15
N ASN A 117 -11.84 -26.26 -5.90
CA ASN A 117 -13.22 -26.42 -5.45
C ASN A 117 -13.86 -25.12 -4.92
N LEU A 118 -13.48 -23.95 -5.44
CA LEU A 118 -14.09 -22.67 -5.05
C LEU A 118 -15.63 -22.71 -5.15
N ASP A 119 -16.18 -23.32 -6.20
CA ASP A 119 -17.64 -23.49 -6.34
C ASP A 119 -18.27 -24.27 -5.18
N GLU A 120 -17.61 -25.33 -4.71
CA GLU A 120 -18.08 -26.12 -3.56
C GLU A 120 -17.92 -25.34 -2.26
N ALA A 121 -16.82 -24.60 -2.11
CA ALA A 121 -16.58 -23.72 -0.96
C ALA A 121 -17.62 -22.61 -0.87
N MET A 122 -17.90 -21.90 -1.97
CA MET A 122 -18.94 -20.88 -2.05
C MET A 122 -20.32 -21.48 -1.79
N LYS A 123 -20.62 -22.67 -2.33
CA LYS A 123 -21.87 -23.37 -2.03
C LYS A 123 -21.99 -23.69 -0.54
N ASN A 124 -20.92 -24.20 0.09
CA ASN A 124 -20.89 -24.46 1.52
C ASN A 124 -21.08 -23.17 2.32
N ALA A 125 -20.43 -22.07 1.89
CA ALA A 125 -20.53 -20.78 2.53
C ALA A 125 -21.97 -20.23 2.48
N ARG A 126 -22.65 -20.34 1.34
CA ARG A 126 -24.09 -20.00 1.21
C ARG A 126 -24.98 -20.86 2.10
N GLU A 127 -24.78 -22.18 2.10
CA GLU A 127 -25.60 -23.11 2.91
C GLU A 127 -25.49 -22.86 4.42
N HIS A 128 -24.38 -22.28 4.87
CA HIS A 128 -24.08 -22.05 6.28
C HIS A 128 -23.96 -20.55 6.62
N GLU A 129 -24.39 -19.66 5.72
CA GLU A 129 -24.36 -18.19 5.90
C GLU A 129 -22.99 -17.65 6.33
N LYS A 130 -21.91 -18.20 5.76
CA LYS A 130 -20.54 -17.77 6.06
C LYS A 130 -20.16 -16.56 5.21
N ILE A 131 -20.55 -15.37 5.68
CA ILE A 131 -20.29 -14.08 5.03
C ILE A 131 -18.80 -13.93 4.66
N ARG A 132 -17.89 -14.15 5.62
CA ARG A 132 -16.44 -14.00 5.41
C ARG A 132 -15.89 -14.89 4.28
N ASP A 133 -16.35 -16.13 4.18
CA ASP A 133 -15.87 -17.06 3.15
C ASP A 133 -16.33 -16.60 1.75
N LEU A 134 -17.56 -16.07 1.64
CA LEU A 134 -18.07 -15.48 0.40
C LEU A 134 -17.39 -14.16 0.06
N HIS A 135 -17.09 -13.33 1.06
CA HIS A 135 -16.36 -12.09 0.88
C HIS A 135 -14.96 -12.35 0.30
N VAL A 136 -14.23 -13.31 0.85
CA VAL A 136 -12.91 -13.72 0.29
C VAL A 136 -13.05 -14.22 -1.15
N ALA A 137 -14.12 -14.95 -1.48
CA ALA A 137 -14.37 -15.35 -2.86
C ALA A 137 -14.68 -14.15 -3.79
N ALA A 138 -15.42 -13.15 -3.31
CA ALA A 138 -15.69 -11.93 -4.06
C ALA A 138 -14.39 -11.16 -4.36
N LEU A 139 -13.51 -11.02 -3.36
CA LEU A 139 -12.18 -10.42 -3.54
C LEU A 139 -11.31 -11.23 -4.50
N ALA A 140 -11.34 -12.57 -4.43
CA ALA A 140 -10.59 -13.42 -5.35
C ALA A 140 -10.97 -13.16 -6.82
N TYR A 141 -12.27 -13.04 -7.13
CA TYR A 141 -12.73 -12.67 -8.47
C TYR A 141 -12.41 -11.22 -8.83
N TYR A 142 -12.46 -10.30 -7.87
CA TYR A 142 -12.14 -8.89 -8.08
C TYR A 142 -10.66 -8.67 -8.41
N ASP A 143 -9.76 -9.28 -7.65
CA ASP A 143 -8.31 -9.16 -7.79
C ASP A 143 -7.73 -10.13 -8.83
N GLY A 144 -8.45 -11.19 -9.18
CA GLY A 144 -7.93 -12.28 -10.02
C GLY A 144 -6.93 -13.20 -9.31
N VAL A 145 -6.99 -13.26 -7.98
CA VAL A 145 -6.10 -14.10 -7.17
C VAL A 145 -6.74 -15.47 -6.99
N GLY A 146 -6.10 -16.53 -7.48
CA GLY A 146 -6.64 -17.88 -7.31
C GLY A 146 -7.66 -18.31 -8.35
N VAL A 147 -8.18 -17.36 -9.13
CA VAL A 147 -9.18 -17.52 -10.19
C VAL A 147 -8.97 -16.43 -11.25
N PRO A 148 -9.38 -16.64 -12.52
CA PRO A 148 -9.37 -15.57 -13.50
C PRO A 148 -10.18 -14.36 -13.02
N GLN A 149 -9.61 -13.16 -13.16
CA GLN A 149 -10.30 -11.92 -12.79
C GLN A 149 -11.63 -11.82 -13.53
N ASP A 150 -12.70 -11.59 -12.77
CA ASP A 150 -14.06 -11.48 -13.28
C ASP A 150 -14.84 -10.50 -12.40
N TYR A 151 -14.83 -9.23 -12.81
CA TYR A 151 -15.55 -8.18 -12.11
C TYR A 151 -17.07 -8.38 -12.12
N GLU A 152 -17.65 -9.03 -13.12
CA GLU A 152 -19.11 -9.27 -13.16
C GLU A 152 -19.51 -10.29 -12.08
N THR A 153 -18.74 -11.37 -11.96
CA THR A 153 -18.91 -12.36 -10.89
C THR A 153 -18.65 -11.74 -9.51
N ALA A 154 -17.58 -10.95 -9.34
CA ALA A 154 -17.29 -10.25 -8.10
C ALA A 154 -18.45 -9.30 -7.69
N TYR A 155 -18.95 -8.52 -8.64
CA TYR A 155 -20.06 -7.59 -8.41
C TYR A 155 -21.31 -8.31 -7.89
N HIS A 156 -21.69 -9.41 -8.52
CA HIS A 156 -22.83 -10.21 -8.08
C HIS A 156 -22.64 -10.86 -6.70
N LEU A 157 -21.41 -11.27 -6.37
CA LEU A 157 -21.11 -11.76 -5.03
C LEU A 157 -21.22 -10.64 -3.98
N PHE A 158 -20.79 -9.42 -4.29
CA PHE A 158 -20.97 -8.28 -3.39
C PHE A 158 -22.45 -7.88 -3.24
N GLU A 159 -23.28 -7.97 -4.29
CA GLU A 159 -24.74 -7.82 -4.16
C GLU A 159 -25.37 -8.91 -3.27
N GLU A 160 -24.86 -10.15 -3.34
CA GLU A 160 -25.28 -11.24 -2.46
C GLU A 160 -24.87 -10.97 -1.01
N LEU A 161 -23.64 -10.49 -0.78
CA LEU A 161 -23.11 -10.10 0.52
C LEU A 161 -23.88 -8.93 1.14
N GLU A 162 -24.28 -7.93 0.35
CA GLU A 162 -25.17 -6.85 0.76
C GLU A 162 -26.47 -7.41 1.37
N TYR A 163 -27.12 -8.36 0.68
CA TYR A 163 -28.34 -9.00 1.17
C TYR A 163 -28.12 -9.81 2.45
N MET A 164 -26.92 -10.36 2.64
CA MET A 164 -26.51 -11.09 3.84
C MET A 164 -26.10 -10.17 5.01
N GLY A 165 -26.03 -8.85 4.78
CA GLY A 165 -25.66 -7.87 5.79
C GLY A 165 -24.15 -7.74 6.01
N ASP A 166 -23.37 -7.91 4.94
CA ASP A 166 -21.95 -7.58 4.93
C ASP A 166 -21.75 -6.08 4.71
N ASP A 167 -21.29 -5.38 5.74
CA ASP A 167 -21.16 -3.92 5.69
C ASP A 167 -19.98 -3.48 4.79
N GLU A 168 -18.94 -4.31 4.68
CA GLU A 168 -17.75 -4.05 3.83
C GLU A 168 -18.11 -4.08 2.33
N ALA A 169 -19.13 -4.86 1.95
CA ALA A 169 -19.57 -4.99 0.55
C ALA A 169 -20.02 -3.65 -0.05
N TYR A 170 -20.53 -2.73 0.77
CA TYR A 170 -20.96 -1.40 0.30
C TYR A 170 -19.82 -0.57 -0.27
N TYR A 171 -18.61 -0.69 0.28
CA TYR A 171 -17.44 0.00 -0.25
C TYR A 171 -17.09 -0.54 -1.65
N TYR A 172 -17.03 -1.86 -1.81
CA TYR A 172 -16.71 -2.49 -3.10
C TYR A 172 -17.79 -2.22 -4.15
N LEU A 173 -19.07 -2.33 -3.80
CA LEU A 173 -20.16 -1.97 -4.71
C LEU A 173 -20.06 -0.50 -5.13
N GLY A 174 -19.77 0.41 -4.20
CA GLY A 174 -19.57 1.82 -4.49
C GLY A 174 -18.44 2.04 -5.48
N MET A 175 -17.26 1.49 -5.19
CA MET A 175 -16.04 1.60 -6.01
C MET A 175 -16.25 1.01 -7.41
N MET A 176 -16.87 -0.16 -7.51
CA MET A 176 -17.14 -0.80 -8.80
C MET A 176 -18.10 0.01 -9.68
N ASN A 177 -19.11 0.67 -9.10
CA ASN A 177 -19.98 1.60 -9.85
C ASN A 177 -19.25 2.91 -10.21
N GLU A 178 -18.29 3.37 -9.40
CA GLU A 178 -17.49 4.57 -9.69
C GLU A 178 -16.50 4.34 -10.84
N GLU A 179 -15.85 3.18 -10.86
CA GLU A 179 -14.82 2.83 -11.86
C GLU A 179 -15.39 2.12 -13.11
N GLY A 180 -16.59 1.53 -13.00
CA GLY A 180 -17.20 0.73 -14.06
C GLY A 180 -16.64 -0.70 -14.15
N ASN A 181 -16.12 -1.23 -13.05
CA ASN A 181 -15.60 -2.60 -12.98
C ASN A 181 -16.78 -3.59 -12.90
N GLY A 182 -17.03 -4.33 -13.99
CA GLY A 182 -18.11 -5.34 -14.05
C GLY A 182 -19.52 -4.75 -14.23
N VAL A 183 -19.67 -3.43 -14.16
CA VAL A 183 -20.94 -2.70 -14.32
C VAL A 183 -20.74 -1.41 -15.12
N GLU A 184 -21.83 -0.82 -15.62
CA GLU A 184 -21.75 0.53 -16.22
C GLU A 184 -21.42 1.56 -15.14
N MET A 185 -20.51 2.49 -15.45
CA MET A 185 -20.13 3.57 -14.54
C MET A 185 -21.35 4.41 -14.15
N ASP A 186 -21.63 4.49 -12.85
CA ASP A 186 -22.73 5.23 -12.27
C ASP A 186 -22.31 5.86 -10.93
N ARG A 187 -21.87 7.12 -11.00
CA ARG A 187 -21.41 7.88 -9.83
C ARG A 187 -22.51 8.09 -8.78
N GLU A 188 -23.76 8.26 -9.18
CA GLU A 188 -24.85 8.46 -8.22
C GLU A 188 -25.13 7.17 -7.44
N LYS A 189 -25.05 6.03 -8.13
CA LYS A 189 -25.15 4.72 -7.49
C LYS A 189 -23.95 4.42 -6.61
N ALA A 190 -22.74 4.83 -7.00
CA ALA A 190 -21.55 4.75 -6.15
C ALA A 190 -21.74 5.52 -4.84
N ILE A 191 -22.12 6.80 -4.92
CA ILE A 191 -22.41 7.64 -3.75
C ILE A 191 -23.53 7.05 -2.90
N HIS A 192 -24.54 6.43 -3.52
CA HIS A 192 -25.60 5.75 -2.80
C HIS A 192 -25.06 4.60 -1.93
N TYR A 193 -24.23 3.72 -2.50
CA TYR A 193 -23.63 2.62 -1.74
C TYR A 193 -22.69 3.12 -0.64
N TYR A 194 -21.83 4.10 -0.91
CA TYR A 194 -20.97 4.67 0.12
C TYR A 194 -21.79 5.28 1.27
N ARG A 195 -22.93 5.93 0.98
CA ARG A 195 -23.84 6.42 2.03
C ARG A 195 -24.46 5.29 2.85
N LEU A 196 -24.79 4.16 2.23
CA LEU A 196 -25.32 2.99 2.96
C LEU A 196 -24.26 2.43 3.91
N GLY A 197 -23.05 2.17 3.43
CA GLY A 197 -21.94 1.70 4.28
C GLY A 197 -21.56 2.68 5.38
N ALA A 198 -21.49 3.99 5.08
CA ALA A 198 -21.23 5.02 6.08
C ALA A 198 -22.31 5.06 7.18
N ASN A 199 -23.58 4.83 6.86
CA ASN A 199 -24.65 4.71 7.87
C ASN A 199 -24.50 3.49 8.78
N LEU A 200 -23.73 2.49 8.35
CA LEU A 200 -23.37 1.29 9.11
C LEU A 200 -22.04 1.48 9.86
N ASN A 201 -21.45 2.67 9.77
CA ASN A 201 -20.16 3.07 10.30
C ASN A 201 -18.97 2.39 9.61
N GLU A 202 -19.10 2.08 8.32
CA GLU A 202 -17.96 1.55 7.57
C GLU A 202 -16.97 2.67 7.23
N ASN A 203 -15.71 2.48 7.60
CA ASN A 203 -14.66 3.50 7.55
C ASN A 203 -14.28 3.86 6.11
N GLU A 204 -14.11 2.85 5.27
CA GLU A 204 -13.76 2.96 3.86
C GLU A 204 -14.85 3.72 3.08
N CYS A 205 -16.12 3.57 3.49
CA CYS A 205 -17.24 4.31 2.94
C CYS A 205 -17.25 5.78 3.37
N PHE A 206 -16.92 6.09 4.63
CA PHE A 206 -16.73 7.48 5.06
C PHE A 206 -15.58 8.15 4.31
N TYR A 207 -14.45 7.44 4.15
CA TYR A 207 -13.33 7.89 3.34
C TYR A 207 -13.75 8.20 1.89
N ALA A 208 -14.44 7.25 1.24
CA ALA A 208 -14.87 7.40 -0.15
C ALA A 208 -15.82 8.58 -0.33
N LEU A 209 -16.79 8.77 0.56
CA LEU A 209 -17.67 9.95 0.53
C LEU A 209 -16.90 11.25 0.74
N GLY A 210 -15.97 11.26 1.69
CA GLY A 210 -15.10 12.39 1.96
C GLY A 210 -14.33 12.81 0.70
N LYS A 211 -13.71 11.85 0.02
CA LYS A 211 -13.01 12.05 -1.25
C LYS A 211 -13.93 12.62 -2.33
N VAL A 212 -15.09 12.00 -2.57
CA VAL A 212 -16.06 12.46 -3.59
C VAL A 212 -16.52 13.89 -3.31
N TYR A 213 -16.83 14.22 -2.06
CA TYR A 213 -17.24 15.57 -1.70
C TYR A 213 -16.12 16.61 -1.86
N LEU A 214 -14.85 16.25 -1.64
CA LEU A 214 -13.72 17.14 -1.94
C LEU A 214 -13.60 17.42 -3.44
N GLU A 215 -13.74 16.39 -4.28
CA GLU A 215 -13.71 16.54 -5.74
C GLU A 215 -14.83 17.46 -6.25
N ASP A 216 -16.00 17.40 -5.62
CA ASP A 216 -17.14 18.28 -5.91
C ASP A 216 -16.99 19.69 -5.30
N GLY A 217 -15.96 19.92 -4.48
CA GLY A 217 -15.70 21.19 -3.79
C GLY A 217 -16.56 21.42 -2.55
N HIS A 218 -17.25 20.39 -2.05
CA HIS A 218 -18.05 20.40 -0.83
C HIS A 218 -17.18 20.09 0.41
N VAL A 219 -16.29 21.02 0.75
CA VAL A 219 -15.26 20.81 1.79
C VAL A 219 -15.85 20.53 3.18
N GLU A 220 -16.94 21.20 3.57
CA GLU A 220 -17.54 21.01 4.89
C GLU A 220 -18.18 19.62 5.02
N GLU A 221 -18.94 19.20 4.01
CA GLU A 221 -19.53 17.87 3.94
C GLU A 221 -18.44 16.78 3.90
N ALA A 222 -17.37 17.00 3.15
CA ALA A 222 -16.23 16.09 3.13
C ALA A 222 -15.61 15.92 4.53
N MET A 223 -15.30 17.03 5.21
CA MET A 223 -14.76 17.00 6.57
C MET A 223 -15.69 16.21 7.51
N ASN A 224 -17.00 16.43 7.44
CA ASN A 224 -17.97 15.71 8.27
C ASN A 224 -17.96 14.20 8.05
N GLN A 225 -17.63 13.71 6.86
CA GLN A 225 -17.47 12.26 6.63
C GLN A 225 -16.11 11.78 7.12
N LEU A 226 -15.04 12.48 6.75
CA LEU A 226 -13.66 12.06 7.05
C LEU A 226 -13.36 11.99 8.56
N VAL A 227 -13.99 12.85 9.38
CA VAL A 227 -13.79 12.81 10.85
C VAL A 227 -14.41 11.60 11.53
N GLU A 228 -15.43 10.98 10.92
CA GLU A 228 -16.08 9.76 11.42
C GLU A 228 -15.30 8.50 11.00
N SER A 229 -14.41 8.62 10.01
CA SER A 229 -13.59 7.53 9.49
C SER A 229 -12.36 7.24 10.36
N GLU A 230 -12.13 5.95 10.63
CA GLU A 230 -10.86 5.44 11.17
C GLU A 230 -9.87 4.98 10.09
N ASP A 231 -10.28 4.98 8.80
CA ASP A 231 -9.37 4.73 7.68
C ASP A 231 -8.17 5.70 7.68
N PRO A 232 -6.92 5.21 7.63
CA PRO A 232 -5.71 6.04 7.61
C PRO A 232 -5.69 7.11 6.52
N ARG A 233 -6.26 6.80 5.34
CA ARG A 233 -6.31 7.71 4.18
C ARG A 233 -7.17 8.94 4.48
N SER A 234 -8.19 8.80 5.34
CA SER A 234 -9.02 9.92 5.79
C SER A 234 -8.22 10.96 6.58
N TYR A 235 -7.21 10.54 7.34
CA TYR A 235 -6.33 11.47 8.06
C TYR A 235 -5.46 12.28 7.09
N GLY A 236 -4.98 11.67 6.00
CA GLY A 236 -4.25 12.38 4.94
C GLY A 236 -5.11 13.45 4.26
N LEU A 237 -6.37 13.14 3.97
CA LEU A 237 -7.30 14.10 3.38
C LEU A 237 -7.65 15.24 4.35
N LEU A 238 -7.93 14.93 5.63
CA LEU A 238 -8.15 15.97 6.66
C LEU A 238 -6.94 16.89 6.81
N GLY A 239 -5.74 16.32 6.83
CA GLY A 239 -4.50 17.08 6.87
C GLY A 239 -4.38 18.04 5.68
N THR A 240 -4.72 17.58 4.47
CA THR A 240 -4.71 18.39 3.25
C THR A 240 -5.69 19.56 3.34
N ILE A 241 -6.90 19.32 3.84
CA ILE A 241 -7.91 20.38 4.02
C ILE A 241 -7.40 21.46 4.98
N TYR A 242 -6.84 21.08 6.13
CA TYR A 242 -6.30 22.04 7.08
C TYR A 242 -5.07 22.76 6.55
N GLU A 243 -4.23 22.09 5.77
CA GLU A 243 -3.08 22.68 5.12
C GLU A 243 -3.50 23.76 4.10
N ASP A 244 -4.51 23.49 3.27
CA ASP A 244 -5.08 24.45 2.32
C ASP A 244 -5.68 25.68 3.04
N GLN A 245 -6.19 25.48 4.27
CA GLN A 245 -6.65 26.55 5.15
C GLN A 245 -5.50 27.30 5.85
N ASN A 246 -4.24 26.96 5.58
CA ASN A 246 -3.04 27.44 6.28
C ASN A 246 -3.04 27.16 7.78
N ASN A 247 -3.78 26.13 8.22
CA ASN A 247 -3.84 25.69 9.60
C ASN A 247 -2.87 24.52 9.84
N PHE A 248 -1.57 24.83 9.84
CA PHE A 248 -0.52 23.82 9.83
C PHE A 248 -0.41 23.00 11.12
N VAL A 249 -0.92 23.50 12.26
CA VAL A 249 -0.90 22.75 13.53
C VAL A 249 -1.90 21.59 13.45
N GLU A 250 -3.10 21.85 12.96
CA GLU A 250 -4.13 20.84 12.75
C GLU A 250 -3.74 19.90 11.60
N ALA A 251 -3.16 20.43 10.51
CA ALA A 251 -2.63 19.61 9.44
C ALA A 251 -1.56 18.62 9.95
N TYR A 252 -0.62 19.10 10.77
CA TYR A 252 0.38 18.27 11.43
C TYR A 252 -0.26 17.16 12.27
N GLN A 253 -1.27 17.46 13.07
CA GLN A 253 -1.93 16.46 13.91
C GLN A 253 -2.56 15.32 13.09
N HIS A 254 -3.25 15.67 12.00
CA HIS A 254 -3.88 14.69 11.12
C HIS A 254 -2.86 13.88 10.31
N TYR A 255 -1.87 14.54 9.69
CA TYR A 255 -0.79 13.83 9.01
C TYR A 255 0.02 12.95 9.95
N HIS A 256 0.28 13.38 11.18
CA HIS A 256 0.94 12.53 12.18
C HIS A 256 0.09 11.29 12.50
N LYS A 257 -1.23 11.42 12.61
CA LYS A 257 -2.12 10.28 12.87
C LYS A 257 -2.10 9.28 11.70
N GLY A 258 -2.21 9.75 10.46
CA GLY A 258 -2.10 8.89 9.26
C GLY A 258 -0.71 8.27 9.11
N ALA A 259 0.35 9.02 9.42
CA ALA A 259 1.73 8.53 9.39
C ALA A 259 1.99 7.39 10.41
N CYS A 260 1.32 7.40 11.56
CA CYS A 260 1.39 6.30 12.52
C CYS A 260 0.80 4.98 11.97
N GLU A 261 -0.14 5.08 11.04
CA GLU A 261 -0.75 3.95 10.32
C GLU A 261 -0.11 3.72 8.94
N TYR A 262 1.02 4.39 8.68
CA TYR A 262 1.78 4.32 7.43
C TYR A 262 0.98 4.71 6.16
N ASP A 263 0.01 5.63 6.27
CA ASP A 263 -0.58 6.25 5.09
C ASP A 263 0.48 7.04 4.32
N ALA A 264 0.72 6.67 3.07
CA ALA A 264 1.82 7.20 2.26
C ALA A 264 1.70 8.72 2.03
N LEU A 265 0.48 9.22 1.79
CA LEU A 265 0.21 10.65 1.63
C LEU A 265 0.55 11.41 2.92
N SER A 266 0.07 10.93 4.06
CA SER A 266 0.33 11.51 5.37
C SER A 266 1.82 11.53 5.70
N LEU A 267 2.55 10.44 5.43
CA LEU A 267 4.00 10.37 5.61
C LEU A 267 4.71 11.43 4.76
N TYR A 268 4.39 11.54 3.47
CA TYR A 268 4.99 12.55 2.60
C TYR A 268 4.68 13.97 3.08
N ARG A 269 3.41 14.28 3.36
CA ARG A 269 3.00 15.61 3.79
C ARG A 269 3.60 15.99 5.15
N LEU A 270 3.69 15.06 6.09
CA LEU A 270 4.37 15.26 7.36
C LEU A 270 5.86 15.57 7.18
N GLY A 271 6.54 14.84 6.29
CA GLY A 271 7.92 15.12 5.91
C GLY A 271 8.09 16.56 5.40
N ARG A 272 7.16 17.04 4.56
CA ARG A 272 7.17 18.43 4.07
C ARG A 272 6.97 19.45 5.19
N LEU A 273 6.05 19.20 6.13
CA LEU A 273 5.84 20.10 7.27
C LEU A 273 7.12 20.24 8.12
N TYR A 274 7.83 19.14 8.37
CA TYR A 274 9.15 19.17 9.02
C TYR A 274 10.23 19.85 8.18
N GLN A 275 10.22 19.68 6.86
CA GLN A 275 11.20 20.32 5.98
C GLN A 275 11.05 21.84 6.00
N GLU A 276 9.82 22.33 5.99
CA GLU A 276 9.51 23.77 5.91
C GLU A 276 9.35 24.43 7.29
N GLY A 277 9.20 23.65 8.36
CA GLY A 277 8.92 24.16 9.70
C GLY A 277 7.52 24.74 9.84
N LEU A 278 6.53 24.11 9.19
CA LEU A 278 5.14 24.54 9.17
C LEU A 278 4.32 23.79 10.22
N GLY A 279 3.85 24.50 11.25
CA GLY A 279 3.10 23.89 12.36
C GLY A 279 3.94 23.05 13.32
N VAL A 280 5.20 22.78 12.97
CA VAL A 280 6.21 22.06 13.74
C VAL A 280 7.58 22.73 13.55
N GLU A 281 8.54 22.50 14.46
CA GLU A 281 9.92 22.99 14.27
C GLU A 281 10.58 22.25 13.09
N GLN A 282 11.39 22.98 12.32
CA GLN A 282 12.09 22.39 11.18
C GLN A 282 13.04 21.28 11.65
N ASP A 283 12.90 20.10 11.07
CA ASP A 283 13.75 18.95 11.36
C ASP A 283 14.02 18.12 10.10
N LEU A 284 15.23 18.25 9.57
CA LEU A 284 15.62 17.54 8.36
C LEU A 284 15.82 16.03 8.61
N SER A 285 16.14 15.60 9.84
CA SER A 285 16.23 14.17 10.15
C SER A 285 14.86 13.51 10.08
N GLU A 286 13.84 14.16 10.66
CA GLU A 286 12.45 13.70 10.57
C GLU A 286 11.91 13.78 9.13
N THR A 287 12.26 14.84 8.39
CA THR A 287 11.95 14.97 6.96
C THR A 287 12.42 13.73 6.18
N ILE A 288 13.70 13.38 6.33
CA ILE A 288 14.31 12.25 5.62
C ILE A 288 13.63 10.95 6.01
N LYS A 289 13.36 10.75 7.30
CA LYS A 289 12.67 9.56 7.82
C LYS A 289 11.30 9.39 7.15
N TYR A 290 10.45 10.42 7.20
CA TYR A 290 9.09 10.33 6.69
C TYR A 290 9.02 10.26 5.16
N TYR A 291 9.88 10.98 4.45
CA TYR A 291 9.99 10.79 3.01
C TYR A 291 10.46 9.38 2.65
N SER A 292 11.41 8.80 3.41
CA SER A 292 11.86 7.42 3.18
C SER A 292 10.73 6.42 3.32
N TYR A 293 9.94 6.56 4.38
CA TYR A 293 8.79 5.68 4.61
C TYR A 293 7.76 5.80 3.49
N ALA A 294 7.41 7.03 3.09
CA ALA A 294 6.49 7.27 1.98
C ALA A 294 7.01 6.70 0.65
N TYR A 295 8.32 6.85 0.37
CA TYR A 295 8.96 6.27 -0.80
C TYR A 295 8.88 4.75 -0.83
N TYR A 296 9.17 4.07 0.28
CA TYR A 296 9.05 2.60 0.34
C TYR A 296 7.62 2.11 0.13
N LEU A 297 6.62 2.95 0.44
CA LEU A 297 5.21 2.69 0.18
C LEU A 297 4.74 3.24 -1.19
N GLY A 298 5.67 3.58 -2.08
CA GLY A 298 5.40 3.91 -3.48
C GLY A 298 5.02 5.38 -3.74
N HIS A 299 5.13 6.29 -2.76
CA HIS A 299 4.79 7.70 -2.98
C HIS A 299 5.82 8.39 -3.88
N GLN A 300 5.43 8.71 -5.11
CA GLN A 300 6.34 9.23 -6.14
C GLN A 300 6.93 10.60 -5.77
N GLU A 301 6.15 11.52 -5.20
CA GLU A 301 6.65 12.84 -4.81
C GLU A 301 7.65 12.75 -3.65
N ALA A 302 7.49 11.80 -2.72
CA ALA A 302 8.47 11.55 -1.68
C ALA A 302 9.80 11.05 -2.29
N MET A 303 9.73 10.15 -3.27
CA MET A 303 10.89 9.67 -4.02
C MET A 303 11.66 10.85 -4.68
N LEU A 304 10.95 11.75 -5.35
CA LEU A 304 11.56 12.94 -5.95
C LEU A 304 12.12 13.90 -4.91
N ALA A 305 11.43 14.10 -3.79
CA ALA A 305 11.92 14.96 -2.70
C ALA A 305 13.24 14.41 -2.14
N LEU A 306 13.33 13.10 -1.91
CA LEU A 306 14.56 12.43 -1.48
C LEU A 306 15.68 12.54 -2.52
N ALA A 307 15.36 12.32 -3.81
CA ALA A 307 16.34 12.46 -4.88
C ALA A 307 16.94 13.87 -4.90
N HIS A 308 16.13 14.92 -4.70
CA HIS A 308 16.61 16.29 -4.56
C HIS A 308 17.46 16.48 -3.30
N MET A 309 17.03 15.97 -2.14
CA MET A 309 17.78 16.10 -0.89
C MET A 309 19.16 15.42 -0.96
N TYR A 310 19.26 14.23 -1.54
CA TYR A 310 20.54 13.53 -1.75
C TYR A 310 21.43 14.21 -2.80
N ALA A 311 20.84 14.82 -3.83
CA ALA A 311 21.60 15.56 -4.83
C ALA A 311 22.23 16.85 -4.27
N LEU A 312 21.50 17.53 -3.37
CA LEU A 312 21.92 18.80 -2.78
C LEU A 312 22.66 18.66 -1.44
N GLY A 313 22.51 17.52 -0.75
CA GLY A 313 23.03 17.31 0.61
C GLY A 313 22.22 18.07 1.67
N GLU A 314 20.91 18.18 1.48
CA GLU A 314 20.03 18.84 2.45
C GLU A 314 19.76 17.93 3.65
N GLY A 315 20.35 18.25 4.80
CA GLY A 315 20.18 17.47 6.03
C GLY A 315 21.00 16.17 6.09
N MET A 316 21.79 15.87 5.05
CA MET A 316 22.56 14.63 4.90
C MET A 316 23.81 14.81 4.02
N GLU A 317 24.65 13.78 3.92
CA GLU A 317 25.75 13.77 2.96
C GLU A 317 25.24 13.58 1.52
N VAL A 318 25.86 14.30 0.57
CA VAL A 318 25.53 14.18 -0.85
C VAL A 318 25.74 12.75 -1.35
N ASN A 319 24.74 12.20 -2.05
CA ASN A 319 24.85 10.91 -2.72
C ASN A 319 24.28 11.00 -4.14
N ALA A 320 25.11 11.46 -5.08
CA ALA A 320 24.71 11.67 -6.46
C ALA A 320 24.28 10.40 -7.19
N LYS A 321 24.85 9.23 -6.81
CA LYS A 321 24.45 7.94 -7.39
C LYS A 321 23.03 7.58 -6.95
N PHE A 322 22.76 7.62 -5.65
CA PHE A 322 21.44 7.33 -5.10
C PHE A 322 20.36 8.26 -5.67
N ALA A 323 20.65 9.57 -5.74
CA ALA A 323 19.74 10.54 -6.35
C ALA A 323 19.45 10.21 -7.82
N HIS A 324 20.49 9.88 -8.60
CA HIS A 324 20.35 9.47 -10.00
C HIS A 324 19.47 8.22 -10.15
N ASP A 325 19.71 7.19 -9.33
CA ASP A 325 18.95 5.94 -9.37
C ASP A 325 17.45 6.19 -9.08
N LEU A 326 17.12 7.08 -8.13
CA LEU A 326 15.72 7.49 -7.87
C LEU A 326 15.09 8.28 -9.02
N TYR A 327 15.83 9.18 -9.68
CA TYR A 327 15.31 9.88 -10.86
C TYR A 327 15.04 8.93 -12.03
N GLU A 328 15.92 7.94 -12.25
CA GLU A 328 15.64 6.92 -13.26
C GLU A 328 14.37 6.14 -12.92
N GLN A 329 14.14 5.78 -11.65
CA GLN A 329 12.93 5.06 -11.22
C GLN A 329 11.67 5.87 -11.52
N TYR A 330 11.70 7.17 -11.24
CA TYR A 330 10.60 8.07 -11.58
C TYR A 330 10.28 8.11 -13.07
N HIS A 331 11.29 8.19 -13.93
CA HIS A 331 11.07 8.30 -15.37
C HIS A 331 10.47 7.03 -15.99
N GLU A 332 10.82 5.87 -15.45
CA GLU A 332 10.25 4.59 -15.90
C GLU A 332 8.81 4.41 -15.45
N SER A 333 8.48 4.75 -14.20
CA SER A 333 7.09 4.64 -13.70
C SER A 333 6.15 5.50 -14.54
N VAL A 334 6.56 6.75 -14.81
CA VAL A 334 5.81 7.69 -15.65
C VAL A 334 5.77 7.22 -17.10
N GLY A 335 6.85 6.64 -17.63
CA GLY A 335 6.90 6.11 -19.00
C GLY A 335 5.89 4.98 -19.24
N ASN A 336 5.74 4.07 -18.28
CA ASN A 336 4.81 2.95 -18.37
C ASN A 336 3.34 3.37 -18.26
N GLU A 337 3.02 4.42 -17.50
CA GLU A 337 1.66 4.97 -17.41
C GLU A 337 1.16 5.51 -18.77
N TYR A 338 2.04 6.04 -19.61
CA TYR A 338 1.68 6.54 -20.94
C TYR A 338 1.64 5.47 -22.04
N GLU A 339 2.24 4.29 -21.81
CA GLU A 339 2.17 3.17 -22.76
C GLU A 339 0.91 2.31 -22.55
N ASN A 340 0.26 2.40 -21.38
CA ASN A 340 -0.95 1.65 -21.02
C ASN A 340 -2.27 2.44 -21.15
N LEU A 341 -2.24 3.65 -21.73
CA LEU A 341 -3.41 4.48 -22.13
C LEU A 341 -3.62 4.43 -23.64
#